data_AF-A0A1I0CBH9-F1
#
_entry.id   AF-A0A1I0CBH9-F1
#
_cell.length_a   1.000
_cell.length_b   1.000
_cell.length_c   1.000
_cell.angle_alpha   90.00
_cell.angle_beta   90.00
_cell.angle_gamma   90.00
#
_symmetry.space_group_name_H-M   'P 1'
#
loop_
_entity.id
_entity.type
_entity.pdbx_description
1 polymer ?
#
loop_
_entity_poly.entity_id
_entity_poly.type
_entity_poly.pdbx_seq_one_letter_code
_entity_poly.pdbx_strand_id
1 'polypeptide(L)' 'MAAYTVKKINNQCQIIEIGSNGSETVISDSNGEVSLGGNTYKAVIRQSDAKCCVFRLPPDLGAQNHPEFILEEGQIKQG' A
#
# COMPACT_ATOMS: atom_id res chain seq x y z
N MET A 1 -14.96 9.28 -1.98
CA MET A 1 -14.17 8.08 -2.29
C MET A 1 -12.71 8.49 -2.22
N ALA A 2 -11.97 7.92 -1.27
CA ALA A 2 -10.54 8.14 -1.18
C ALA A 2 -9.88 7.22 -2.20
N ALA A 3 -8.96 7.75 -3.01
CA ALA A 3 -8.16 6.94 -3.92
C ALA A 3 -6.80 6.68 -3.28
N TYR A 4 -6.17 5.56 -3.58
CA TYR A 4 -4.88 5.18 -3.02
C TYR A 4 -3.93 4.81 -4.14
N THR A 5 -2.66 5.18 -3.97
CA THR A 5 -1.56 4.77 -4.84
C THR A 5 -0.34 4.42 -4.01
N VAL A 6 0.70 3.91 -4.66
CA VAL A 6 1.99 3.60 -4.03
C VAL A 6 3.09 4.25 -4.84
N LYS A 7 4.04 4.88 -4.16
CA LYS A 7 5.22 5.48 -4.78
C LYS A 7 6.47 5.14 -3.97
N LYS A 8 7.60 5.12 -4.67
CA LYS A 8 8.92 5.05 -4.05
C LYS A 8 9.35 6.44 -3.57
N ILE A 9 9.49 6.61 -2.25
CA ILE A 9 9.95 7.85 -1.61
C ILE A 9 11.17 7.50 -0.76
N ASN A 10 12.29 8.22 -0.93
CA ASN A 10 13.54 7.95 -0.19
C ASN A 10 13.99 6.49 -0.24
N ASN A 11 13.85 5.85 -1.40
CA ASN A 11 14.17 4.44 -1.62
C ASN A 11 13.31 3.42 -0.84
N GLN A 12 12.17 3.86 -0.28
CA GLN A 12 11.18 3.01 0.38
C GLN A 12 9.81 3.14 -0.30
N CYS A 13 9.00 2.07 -0.28
CA CYS A 13 7.65 2.14 -0.80
C CYS A 13 6.70 2.75 0.24
N GLN A 14 5.93 3.73 -0.19
CA GLN A 14 5.00 4.47 0.66
C GLN A 14 3.61 4.49 0.03
N ILE A 15 2.59 4.33 0.86
CA ILE A 15 1.18 4.36 0.48
C ILE A 15 0.69 5.80 0.56
N ILE A 16 0.05 6.24 -0.50
CA ILE A 16 -0.41 7.61 -0.68
C ILE A 16 -1.92 7.60 -0.84
N GLU A 17 -2.60 8.39 -0.02
CA GLU A 17 -3.99 8.75 -0.21
C GLU A 17 -4.10 9.96 -1.15
N ILE A 18 -4.97 9.84 -2.15
CA ILE A 18 -5.35 10.87 -3.10
C ILE A 18 -6.74 11.36 -2.69
N GLY A 19 -6.78 12.56 -2.13
CA GLY A 19 -8.01 13.24 -1.76
C GLY A 19 -8.82 13.70 -2.98
N SER A 20 -10.08 14.06 -2.76
CA SER A 20 -11.03 14.46 -3.83
C SER A 20 -10.56 15.64 -4.70
N ASN A 21 -9.66 16.47 -4.19
CA ASN A 21 -9.08 17.62 -4.90
C ASN A 21 -7.75 17.27 -5.62
N GLY A 22 -7.36 15.99 -5.64
CA GLY A 22 -6.07 15.53 -6.17
C GLY A 22 -4.89 15.71 -5.22
N SER A 23 -5.12 16.08 -3.96
CA SER A 23 -4.07 16.21 -2.96
C SER A 23 -3.52 14.84 -2.57
N GLU A 24 -2.20 14.68 -2.60
CA GLU A 24 -1.51 13.45 -2.26
C GLU A 24 -0.94 13.53 -0.84
N THR A 25 -1.30 12.56 0.01
CA THR A 25 -0.82 12.49 1.40
C THR A 25 -0.25 11.10 1.67
N VAL A 26 0.98 11.03 2.20
CA VAL A 26 1.55 9.75 2.64
C VAL A 26 0.86 9.32 3.93
N ILE A 27 0.26 8.13 3.92
CA ILE A 27 -0.49 7.58 5.07
C ILE A 27 0.21 6.37 5.71
N SER A 28 1.23 5.81 5.06
CA SER A 28 2.04 4.73 5.62
C SER A 28 3.08 5.22 6.61
N ASP A 29 3.45 4.32 7.53
CA ASP A 29 4.60 4.48 8.42
C ASP A 29 5.95 4.31 7.67
N SER A 30 7.06 4.50 8.38
CA SER A 30 8.43 4.31 7.90
C SER A 30 8.72 2.91 7.35
N ASN A 31 7.96 1.88 7.73
CA ASN A 31 8.06 0.52 7.18
C ASN A 31 7.14 0.29 5.97
N GLY A 32 6.40 1.31 5.54
CA GLY A 32 5.44 1.22 4.44
C GLY A 32 4.10 0.59 4.85
N GLU A 33 3.78 0.57 6.14
CA GLU A 33 2.58 -0.08 6.68
C GLU A 33 1.49 0.94 7.04
N VAL A 34 0.22 0.61 6.79
CA VAL A 34 -0.93 1.43 7.20
C VAL A 34 -2.12 0.54 7.58
N SER A 35 -2.87 0.94 8.60
CA SER A 35 -4.09 0.24 9.01
C SER A 35 -5.32 1.05 8.60
N LEU A 36 -6.11 0.51 7.68
CA LEU A 36 -7.32 1.14 7.15
C LEU A 36 -8.52 0.21 7.32
N GLY A 37 -9.59 0.68 7.94
CA GLY A 37 -10.84 -0.08 8.08
C GLY A 37 -10.67 -1.45 8.75
N GLY A 38 -9.76 -1.57 9.72
CA GLY A 38 -9.47 -2.82 10.43
C GLY A 38 -8.57 -3.80 9.66
N ASN A 39 -8.06 -3.44 8.48
CA ASN A 39 -7.10 -4.22 7.72
C ASN A 39 -5.74 -3.53 7.70
N THR A 40 -4.66 -4.31 7.74
CA THR A 40 -3.30 -3.79 7.61
C THR A 40 -2.83 -3.95 6.17
N TYR A 41 -2.26 -2.91 5.61
CA TYR A 41 -1.69 -2.87 4.27
C TYR A 41 -0.20 -2.59 4.37
N LYS A 42 0.59 -3.27 3.54
CA LYS A 42 2.05 -3.11 3.50
C LYS A 42 2.53 -2.86 2.09
N ALA A 43 3.26 -1.77 1.91
CA ALA A 43 3.97 -1.45 0.69
C ALA A 43 5.38 -2.07 0.72
N VAL A 44 5.70 -2.89 -0.27
CA VAL A 44 7.01 -3.54 -0.41
C VAL A 44 7.54 -3.38 -1.83
N ILE A 45 8.86 -3.40 -1.96
CA ILE A 45 9.51 -3.47 -3.27
C ILE A 45 9.44 -4.93 -3.75
N ARG A 46 8.77 -5.17 -4.87
CA ARG A 46 8.75 -6.48 -5.53
C ARG A 46 10.13 -6.76 -6.10
N GLN A 47 10.81 -7.79 -5.61
CA GLN A 47 12.18 -8.12 -6.02
C GLN A 47 12.33 -8.46 -7.50
N SER A 48 11.28 -8.97 -8.15
CA SER A 48 11.27 -9.31 -9.58
C SER A 48 11.53 -8.10 -10.49
N ASP A 49 10.90 -6.95 -10.18
CA ASP A 49 10.85 -5.79 -11.11
C ASP A 49 11.19 -4.47 -10.41
N ALA A 50 11.65 -4.52 -9.15
CA ALA A 50 11.94 -3.36 -8.31
C ALA A 50 10.79 -2.34 -8.14
N LYS A 51 9.55 -2.73 -8.48
CA LYS A 51 8.35 -1.89 -8.35
C LYS A 51 7.79 -1.92 -6.94
N CYS A 52 7.21 -0.81 -6.50
CA CYS A 52 6.44 -0.78 -5.27
C CYS A 52 5.07 -1.47 -5.44
N CYS A 53 4.69 -2.29 -4.46
CA CYS A 53 3.44 -3.05 -4.45
C CYS A 53 2.82 -3.00 -3.06
N VAL A 54 1.50 -2.85 -3.00
CA VAL A 54 0.74 -2.88 -1.76
C VAL A 54 0.03 -4.22 -1.63
N PHE A 55 0.19 -4.82 -0.46
CA PHE A 55 -0.48 -6.05 -0.09
C PHE A 55 -1.31 -5.84 1.16
N ARG A 56 -2.49 -6.45 1.24
CA ARG A 56 -3.25 -6.55 2.48
C ARG A 56 -2.75 -7.74 3.28
N LEU A 57 -2.29 -7.47 4.49
CA LEU A 57 -1.88 -8.48 5.44
C LEU A 57 -3.13 -9.07 6.12
N PRO A 58 -3.21 -10.39 6.27
CA PRO A 58 -4.29 -11.01 7.00
C PRO A 58 -4.24 -10.62 8.50
N PRO A 59 -5.40 -10.49 9.15
CA PRO A 59 -5.49 -10.09 10.56
C PRO A 59 -4.98 -11.14 11.55
N ASP A 60 -4.71 -12.37 11.10
CA ASP A 60 -4.31 -13.48 11.97
C ASP A 60 -3.19 -14.31 11.32
N LEU A 61 -2.13 -14.57 12.10
CA LEU A 61 -0.92 -15.35 11.78
C LEU A 61 -1.19 -16.86 11.63
N GLY A 62 -2.37 -17.24 11.11
CA GLY A 62 -2.62 -18.59 10.63
C GLY A 62 -1.85 -18.78 9.33
N ALA A 63 -0.85 -19.66 9.35
CA ALA A 63 0.19 -19.89 8.33
C ALA A 63 -0.26 -20.24 6.89
N GLN A 64 -1.52 -19.97 6.50
CA GLN A 64 -2.07 -20.25 5.18
C GLN A 64 -2.72 -19.05 4.49
N ASN A 65 -2.84 -17.88 5.14
CA ASN A 65 -3.37 -16.70 4.47
C ASN A 65 -2.25 -15.97 3.70
N HIS A 66 -2.27 -16.13 2.39
CA HIS A 66 -1.41 -15.37 1.50
C HIS A 66 -1.78 -13.88 1.54
N PRO A 67 -0.79 -12.97 1.55
CA PRO A 67 -1.06 -11.54 1.43
C PRO A 67 -1.79 -11.25 0.12
N GLU A 68 -2.89 -10.49 0.19
CA GLU A 68 -3.71 -10.16 -0.99
C GLU A 68 -3.07 -8.97 -1.72
N PHE A 69 -2.82 -9.11 -3.03
CA PHE A 69 -2.33 -8.00 -3.85
C PHE A 69 -3.42 -6.95 -4.05
N ILE A 70 -3.10 -5.68 -3.75
CA ILE A 70 -4.06 -4.57 -3.82
C ILE A 70 -3.81 -3.67 -5.01
N LEU A 71 -2.57 -3.19 -5.16
CA LEU A 71 -2.14 -2.31 -6.25
C LEU A 71 -0.62 -2.30 -6.38
N GLU A 72 -0.10 -1.91 -7.53
CA GLU A 72 1.33 -1.62 -7.75
C GLU A 72 1.59 -0.18 -8.17
N GLU A 73 2.87 0.19 -8.21
CA GLU A 73 3.35 1.51 -8.60
C GLU A 73 2.77 1.93 -9.96
N GLY A 74 2.23 3.14 -10.01
CA GLY A 74 1.54 3.67 -11.19
C GLY A 74 0.06 3.29 -11.28
N GLN A 75 -0.46 2.45 -10.38
CA GLN A 75 -1.89 2.19 -10.27
C GLN A 75 -2.56 3.05 -9.20
N ILE A 76 -3.85 3.33 -9.42
CA ILE A 76 -4.70 4.03 -8.46
C ILE A 76 -5.87 3.10 -8.14
N LYS A 77 -6.08 2.82 -6.85
CA LYS A 77 -7.21 2.04 -6.36
C LYS A 77 -8.21 2.99 -5.70
N GLN A 78 -9.46 2.99 -6.16
CA GLN A 78 -10.53 3.70 -5.46
C GLN A 78 -11.03 2.83 -4.29
N GLY A 79 -11.15 3.44 -3.12
CA GLY A 79 -11.78 2.87 -1.93
C GLY A 79 -13.18 3.40 -1.66
#